data_AF-A6QKP8-F1
#
_entry.id   AF-A6QKP8-F1
#
_cell.length_a   1.000
_cell.length_b   1.000
_cell.length_c   1.000
_cell.angle_alpha   90.00
_cell.angle_beta   90.00
_cell.angle_gamma   90.00
#
_symmetry.space_group_name_H-M   'P 1'
#
loop_
_entity.id
_entity.type
_entity.pdbx_description
1 polymer ?
#
loop_
_entity_poly.entity_id
_entity_poly.type
_entity_poly.pdbx_seq_one_letter_code
_entity_poly.pdbx_strand_id
1 'polypeptide(L)' 'MEPTQMLMIGDQLQTDIKGANQAGFCSLLVKPLNRFQESAFTKFNRFYREKKFLTNLKKQDYHLWKEKFKDFEEK' A
#
# COMPACT_ATOMS: atom_id res chain seq x y z
N MET A 1 21.77 -6.99 11.00
CA MET A 1 20.45 -7.61 11.23
C MET A 1 20.00 -8.14 9.89
N GLU A 2 19.49 -9.38 9.85
CA GLU A 2 18.98 -9.93 8.59
C GLU A 2 17.71 -9.17 8.17
N PRO A 3 17.53 -8.82 6.88
CA PRO A 3 16.34 -8.12 6.39
C PRO A 3 15.01 -8.78 6.77
N THR A 4 14.98 -10.10 6.87
CA THR A 4 13.83 -10.90 7.31
C THR A 4 13.46 -10.71 8.78
N GLN A 5 14.34 -10.15 9.61
CA GLN A 5 14.06 -9.80 11.01
C GLN A 5 13.48 -8.39 11.16
N MET A 6 13.36 -7.63 10.07
CA MET A 6 12.83 -6.26 10.08
C MET A 6 11.44 -6.21 9.43
N LEU A 7 10.53 -5.54 10.13
CA LEU A 7 9.15 -5.30 9.69
C LEU A 7 8.96 -3.80 9.45
N MET A 8 8.71 -3.43 8.19
CA MET A 8 8.30 -2.08 7.82
C MET A 8 6.78 -1.96 7.96
N ILE A 9 6.31 -1.02 8.77
CA ILE A 9 4.89 -0.72 8.94
C ILE A 9 4.64 0.66 8.36
N GLY A 10 3.69 0.76 7.42
CA GLY A 10 3.38 2.04 6.77
C GLY A 10 2.00 2.05 6.14
N ASP A 11 1.47 3.24 5.86
CA ASP A 11 0.13 3.44 5.28
C ASP A 11 0.18 3.76 3.78
N GLN A 12 1.39 3.95 3.23
CA GLN A 12 1.59 4.24 1.82
C GLN A 12 2.18 3.05 1.08
N LEU A 13 1.39 2.50 0.15
CA LEU A 13 1.74 1.31 -0.63
C LEU A 13 2.98 1.53 -1.53
N GLN A 14 3.16 2.73 -2.05
CA GLN A 14 4.23 3.01 -3.01
C GLN A 14 5.58 3.36 -2.37
N THR A 15 5.58 3.91 -1.17
CA THR A 15 6.79 4.35 -0.47
C THR A 15 7.21 3.30 0.53
N ASP A 16 6.35 2.99 1.50
CA ASP A 16 6.68 2.09 2.60
C ASP A 16 6.75 0.64 2.12
N ILE A 17 5.71 0.16 1.43
CA ILE A 17 5.59 -1.25 1.05
C ILE A 17 6.49 -1.59 -0.13
N LYS A 18 6.51 -0.75 -1.17
CA LYS A 18 7.41 -0.97 -2.32
C LYS A 18 8.87 -0.85 -1.91
N GLY A 19 9.23 0.14 -1.11
CA GLY A 19 10.60 0.33 -0.61
C GLY A 19 11.06 -0.84 0.25
N ALA A 20 10.21 -1.29 1.18
CA ALA A 20 10.48 -2.47 2.01
C ALA A 20 10.68 -3.74 1.17
N ASN A 21 9.80 -4.01 0.21
CA ASN A 21 9.93 -5.17 -0.67
C ASN A 21 11.20 -5.12 -1.52
N GLN A 22 11.58 -3.94 -2.03
CA GLN A 22 12.83 -3.77 -2.78
C GLN A 22 14.07 -3.95 -1.91
N ALA A 23 14.00 -3.60 -0.62
CA ALA A 23 15.06 -3.80 0.36
C ALA A 23 15.07 -5.22 0.98
N GLY A 24 14.11 -6.07 0.64
CA GLY A 24 13.99 -7.43 1.19
C GLY A 24 13.42 -7.49 2.62
N PHE A 25 12.76 -6.44 3.10
CA PHE A 25 12.12 -6.39 4.40
C PHE A 25 10.69 -6.92 4.35
N CYS A 26 10.21 -7.47 5.48
CA CYS A 26 8.80 -7.76 5.62
C CYS A 26 8.02 -6.43 5.68
N SER A 27 6.90 -6.31 4.99
CA SER A 27 6.12 -5.07 4.92
C SER A 27 4.66 -5.28 5.33
N LEU A 28 4.15 -4.43 6.22
CA LEU A 28 2.77 -4.44 6.69
C LEU A 28 2.10 -3.11 6.35
N LEU A 29 1.10 -3.17 5.47
CA LEU A 29 0.31 -2.02 5.06
C LEU A 29 -0.81 -1.79 6.08
N VAL A 30 -0.77 -0.65 6.76
CA VAL A 30 -1.82 -0.23 7.69
C VAL A 30 -2.74 0.80 7.05
N LYS A 31 -3.91 1.00 7.64
CA LYS A 31 -4.83 2.05 7.19
C LYS A 31 -4.30 3.43 7.63
N PRO A 32 -4.33 4.45 6.73
CA PRO A 32 -3.97 5.81 7.08
C PRO A 32 -4.89 6.35 8.17
N LEU A 33 -4.30 6.85 9.25
CA LEU A 33 -5.05 7.43 10.37
C LEU A 33 -5.64 8.80 10.02
N ASN A 34 -5.03 9.56 9.09
CA ASN A 34 -5.43 10.94 8.83
C ASN A 34 -5.36 11.33 7.35
N ARG A 35 -6.31 10.83 6.55
CA ARG A 35 -6.41 11.15 5.11
C ARG A 35 -6.67 12.64 4.83
N PHE A 36 -7.08 13.41 5.85
CA PHE A 36 -7.56 14.78 5.68
C PHE A 36 -6.46 15.85 5.79
N GLN A 37 -5.33 15.57 6.43
CA GLN A 37 -4.24 16.55 6.60
C GLN A 37 -3.19 16.54 5.48
N GLU A 38 -3.27 15.59 4.54
CA GLU A 38 -2.34 15.57 3.41
C GLU A 38 -2.62 16.72 2.43
N SER A 39 -1.55 17.34 1.92
CA SER A 39 -1.62 18.36 0.87
C SER A 39 -2.40 17.85 -0.34
N ALA A 40 -3.15 18.75 -1.00
CA ALA A 40 -4.04 18.39 -2.11
C ALA A 40 -3.35 17.60 -3.23
N PHE A 41 -2.07 17.87 -3.49
CA PHE A 41 -1.26 17.13 -4.45
C PHE A 41 -1.02 15.67 -4.04
N THR A 42 -0.68 15.42 -2.77
CA THR A 42 -0.46 14.07 -2.22
C THR A 42 -1.75 13.26 -2.22
N LYS A 43 -2.88 13.88 -1.85
CA LYS A 43 -4.22 13.26 -1.95
C LYS A 43 -4.57 12.84 -3.37
N PHE A 44 -4.30 13.68 -4.36
CA PHE A 44 -4.62 13.40 -5.76
C PHE A 44 -3.75 12.27 -6.31
N ASN A 45 -2.44 12.31 -6.01
CA ASN A 45 -1.50 11.27 -6.42
C ASN A 45 -1.85 9.92 -5.79
N ARG A 46 -2.32 9.93 -4.55
CA ARG A 46 -2.81 8.75 -3.84
C ARG A 46 -4.07 8.20 -4.48
N PHE A 47 -5.13 8.99 -4.61
CA PHE A 47 -6.39 8.52 -5.21
C PHE A 47 -6.20 7.99 -6.64
N TYR A 48 -5.40 8.67 -7.47
CA TYR A 48 -5.21 8.22 -8.86
C TYR A 48 -4.29 7.00 -8.97
N ARG A 49 -3.14 7.00 -8.29
CA ARG A 49 -2.14 5.93 -8.44
C ARG A 49 -2.47 4.68 -7.64
N GLU A 50 -3.00 4.83 -6.42
CA GLU A 50 -3.43 3.72 -5.57
C GLU A 50 -4.62 3.00 -6.23
N LYS A 51 -5.61 3.75 -6.71
CA LYS A 51 -6.76 3.18 -7.45
C LYS A 51 -6.34 2.52 -8.75
N LYS A 52 -5.40 3.11 -9.51
CA LYS A 52 -4.86 2.48 -10.74
C LYS A 52 -4.07 1.21 -10.41
N PHE A 53 -3.27 1.22 -9.35
CA PHE A 53 -2.55 0.04 -8.87
C PHE A 53 -3.50 -1.07 -8.45
N LEU A 54 -4.48 -0.78 -7.60
CA LEU A 54 -5.51 -1.73 -7.16
C LEU A 54 -6.34 -2.27 -8.33
N THR A 55 -6.72 -1.40 -9.27
CA THR A 55 -7.45 -1.83 -10.49
C THR A 55 -6.62 -2.75 -11.37
N ASN A 56 -5.33 -2.44 -11.55
CA ASN A 56 -4.42 -3.29 -12.32
C ASN A 56 -4.14 -4.62 -11.60
N LEU A 57 -3.94 -4.58 -10.29
CA LEU A 57 -3.75 -5.76 -9.45
C LEU A 57 -4.99 -6.66 -9.51
N LYS A 58 -6.19 -6.08 -9.39
CA LYS A 58 -7.46 -6.80 -9.49
C LYS A 58 -7.65 -7.47 -10.86
N LYS A 59 -7.10 -6.89 -11.93
CA LYS A 59 -7.10 -7.48 -13.28
C LYS A 59 -6.05 -8.58 -13.46
N GLN A 60 -4.88 -8.45 -12.84
CA GLN A 60 -3.79 -9.43 -12.96
C GLN A 60 -4.00 -10.63 -12.03
N ASP A 61 -4.35 -10.37 -10.78
CA ASP A 61 -4.56 -11.36 -9.74
C ASP A 61 -5.69 -10.93 -8.81
N TYR A 62 -6.90 -11.33 -9.19
CA TYR A 62 -8.11 -11.04 -8.42
C TYR A 62 -8.10 -11.72 -7.05
N HIS A 63 -7.49 -12.90 -6.91
CA HIS A 63 -7.48 -13.65 -5.66
C HIS A 63 -6.61 -12.96 -4.62
N LEU A 64 -5.39 -12.58 -5.01
CA LEU A 64 -4.49 -11.79 -4.18
C LEU A 64 -5.09 -10.45 -3.77
N TRP A 65 -5.75 -9.77 -4.71
CA TRP A 65 -6.46 -8.52 -4.41
C TRP A 65 -7.57 -8.74 -3.38
N LYS A 66 -8.37 -9.80 -3.54
CA LYS A 66 -9.49 -10.12 -2.64
C LYS A 66 -9.02 -10.47 -1.22
N GLU A 67 -7.91 -11.18 -1.08
CA GLU A 67 -7.38 -11.56 0.24
C GLU A 67 -6.68 -10.42 0.97
N LYS A 68 -5.86 -9.62 0.26
CA LYS A 68 -4.96 -8.65 0.91
C LYS A 68 -5.42 -7.20 0.85
N PHE A 69 -6.21 -6.83 -0.16
CA PHE A 69 -6.50 -5.43 -0.48
C PHE A 69 -7.99 -5.07 -0.44
N LYS A 70 -8.90 -6.06 -0.41
CA LYS A 70 -10.34 -5.82 -0.29
C LYS A 70 -10.69 -4.98 0.94
N ASP A 71 -10.18 -5.36 2.11
CA ASP A 71 -10.43 -4.64 3.37
C ASP A 71 -9.80 -3.25 3.41
N PHE A 72 -8.79 -3.01 2.58
CA PHE A 72 -8.12 -1.72 2.44
C PHE A 72 -8.93 -0.75 1.56
N GLU A 73 -9.61 -1.24 0.52
CA GLU A 73 -10.40 -0.42 -0.41
C GLU A 73 -11.83 -0.11 0.08
N GLU A 74 -12.50 -1.04 0.78
CA GLU A 74 -13.94 -0.93 1.08
C GLU A 74 -14.34 0.02 2.25
N LYS A 75 -13.41 0.72 2.94
CA LYS A 75 -13.72 1.66 4.05
C LYS A 75 -12.83 2.90 4.09
#